data_AF-A0AAW0D6T0-F1
#
_entry.id   AF-A0AAW0D6T0-F1
#
_cell.length_a   1.000
_cell.length_b   1.000
_cell.length_c   1.000
_cell.angle_alpha   90.00
_cell.angle_beta   90.00
_cell.angle_gamma   90.00
#
_symmetry.space_group_name_H-M   'P 1'
#
loop_
_entity.id
_entity.type
_entity.pdbx_description
1 polymer ?
#
loop_
_entity_poly.entity_id
_entity_poly.type
_entity_poly.pdbx_seq_one_letter_code
_entity_poly.pdbx_strand_id
1 'polypeptide(L)'
;MDSLSSLASLTPEQFFGGVTKAGKALAAAEKKGNVPKTKNFDFSVQETCCVCQKNITPPLKVLRCSACRAPIYCGRECATKHWKYPPPQPPGSIPGPTHKELCPANKRHMERREYYDGVLQSFPWGRLESDATFSFDIARGRFGVFGGTGTGYWSHRGGPIPHSNRGVMESMLASSPYGATIMKAFAAFDHTDGADLLGTRHLTDVQGWKLEPVLIPYLNFPSADKRPALLKSTLDSWDEWYQWRKLSQESPAALLMSFPMTVYRLLVHCLEVTGPTQASANQRRALSVHLLGAEVELNYLPLFAELALLLPYLLPYHDIQLVVFGSGAETLIKAAKKKPSSLVAKSSLTTPVYE
;
A
#
# COMPACT_ATOMS: atom_id res chain seq x y z
N MET A 1 10.36 -13.19 -19.64
CA MET A 1 11.69 -12.58 -19.86
C MET A 1 11.60 -11.34 -20.75
N ASP A 2 10.65 -11.24 -21.69
CA ASP A 2 10.43 -10.02 -22.49
C ASP A 2 9.75 -8.84 -21.76
N SER A 3 9.13 -9.06 -20.59
CA SER A 3 8.42 -8.00 -19.85
C SER A 3 9.35 -7.13 -19.00
N LEU A 4 10.35 -7.70 -18.33
CA LEU A 4 11.29 -6.96 -17.47
C LEU A 4 12.26 -6.09 -18.29
N SER A 5 12.66 -6.54 -19.49
CA SER A 5 13.46 -5.73 -20.42
C SER A 5 12.66 -4.54 -20.97
N SER A 6 11.35 -4.70 -21.20
CA SER A 6 10.47 -3.60 -21.64
C SER A 6 10.27 -2.54 -20.55
N LEU A 7 10.07 -2.95 -19.29
CA LEU A 7 9.94 -2.03 -18.14
C LEU A 7 11.24 -1.27 -17.85
N ALA A 8 12.41 -1.90 -18.09
CA ALA A 8 13.71 -1.26 -17.92
C ALA A 8 14.00 -0.14 -18.94
N SER A 9 13.16 0.02 -19.96
CA SER A 9 13.29 1.05 -21.01
C SER A 9 12.36 2.25 -20.84
N LEU A 10 11.37 2.17 -19.93
CA LEU A 10 10.40 3.24 -19.73
C LEU A 10 10.95 4.31 -18.78
N THR A 11 10.75 5.57 -19.15
CA THR A 11 10.88 6.70 -18.23
C THR A 11 9.74 6.71 -17.20
N PRO A 12 9.93 7.32 -16.01
CA PRO A 12 8.84 7.50 -15.04
C PRO A 12 7.61 8.16 -15.64
N GLU A 13 7.79 9.17 -16.49
CA GLU A 13 6.70 9.89 -17.15
C GLU A 13 5.90 8.96 -18.06
N GLN A 14 6.58 8.11 -18.84
CA GLN A 14 5.93 7.12 -19.69
C GLN A 14 5.20 6.06 -18.87
N PHE A 15 5.79 5.60 -17.77
CA PHE A 15 5.19 4.60 -16.89
C PHE A 15 3.95 5.14 -16.17
N PHE A 16 4.09 6.21 -15.39
CA PHE A 16 2.98 6.81 -14.64
C PHE A 16 1.89 7.34 -15.58
N GLY A 17 2.29 7.99 -16.68
CA GLY A 17 1.38 8.50 -17.70
C GLY A 17 0.62 7.37 -18.42
N GLY A 18 1.30 6.28 -18.75
CA GLY A 18 0.71 5.11 -19.39
C GLY A 18 -0.36 4.44 -18.51
N VAL A 19 -0.04 4.18 -17.25
CA VAL A 19 -0.98 3.60 -16.28
C VAL A 19 -2.16 4.54 -16.02
N THR A 20 -1.91 5.84 -15.84
CA THR A 20 -2.97 6.84 -15.66
C THR A 20 -3.90 6.90 -16.86
N LYS A 21 -3.35 6.89 -18.08
CA LYS A 21 -4.15 6.85 -19.31
C LYS A 21 -5.02 5.58 -19.37
N ALA A 22 -4.46 4.42 -19.03
CA ALA A 22 -5.19 3.16 -19.00
C ALA A 22 -6.32 3.17 -17.96
N GLY A 23 -6.05 3.63 -16.73
CA GLY A 23 -7.06 3.76 -15.67
C GLY A 23 -8.20 4.71 -16.06
N LYS A 24 -7.89 5.89 -16.62
CA LYS A 24 -8.93 6.82 -17.11
C LYS A 24 -9.75 6.25 -18.26
N ALA A 25 -9.12 5.51 -19.18
CA ALA A 25 -9.82 4.84 -20.27
C ALA A 25 -10.79 3.76 -19.75
N LEU A 26 -10.37 2.97 -18.75
CA LEU A 26 -11.24 2.02 -18.06
C LEU A 26 -12.45 2.72 -17.43
N ALA A 27 -12.22 3.77 -16.63
CA ALA A 27 -13.29 4.51 -15.97
C ALA A 27 -14.30 5.11 -16.99
N ALA A 28 -13.81 5.59 -18.13
CA ALA A 28 -14.67 6.10 -19.20
C ALA A 28 -15.49 4.98 -19.89
N ALA A 29 -14.94 3.77 -20.01
CA ALA A 29 -15.64 2.62 -20.56
C ALA A 29 -16.73 2.10 -19.61
N GLU A 30 -16.46 2.06 -18.30
CA GLU A 30 -17.42 1.70 -17.24
C GLU A 30 -18.65 2.61 -17.26
N LYS A 31 -18.43 3.94 -17.34
CA LYS A 31 -19.52 4.92 -17.43
C LYS A 31 -20.41 4.76 -18.66
N LYS A 32 -19.90 4.16 -19.74
CA LYS A 32 -20.66 3.91 -20.98
C LYS A 32 -21.40 2.57 -20.96
N GLY A 33 -21.32 1.79 -19.88
CA GLY A 33 -21.88 0.44 -19.79
C GLY A 33 -21.12 -0.60 -20.65
N ASN A 34 -20.00 -0.22 -21.26
CA ASN A 34 -19.26 -1.03 -22.23
C ASN A 34 -17.93 -1.49 -21.65
N VAL A 35 -17.98 -2.32 -20.61
CA VAL A 35 -16.77 -3.00 -20.12
C VAL A 35 -16.93 -4.48 -20.27
N PRO A 36 -16.88 -5.00 -21.51
CA PRO A 36 -16.60 -6.40 -21.63
C PRO A 36 -15.23 -6.62 -20.97
N LYS A 37 -15.12 -7.70 -20.18
CA LYS A 37 -13.84 -8.24 -19.66
C LYS A 37 -13.00 -8.72 -20.85
N THR A 38 -12.66 -7.80 -21.74
CA THR A 38 -11.83 -8.00 -22.92
C THR A 38 -10.39 -7.89 -22.49
N LYS A 39 -9.51 -8.54 -23.25
CA LYS A 39 -8.06 -8.44 -23.06
C LYS A 39 -7.53 -6.99 -23.00
N ASN A 40 -8.28 -6.01 -23.52
CA ASN A 40 -7.87 -4.60 -23.54
C ASN A 40 -8.06 -3.89 -22.19
N PHE A 41 -8.85 -4.46 -21.28
CA PHE A 41 -9.10 -3.93 -19.93
C PHE A 41 -8.92 -5.02 -18.86
N ASP A 42 -7.99 -5.93 -19.10
CA ASP A 42 -7.57 -6.95 -18.17
C ASP A 42 -6.12 -6.68 -17.76
N PHE A 43 -5.94 -6.25 -16.52
CA PHE A 43 -4.64 -5.86 -15.97
C PHE A 43 -4.03 -6.96 -15.09
N SER A 44 -4.48 -8.21 -15.30
CA SER A 44 -3.93 -9.41 -14.67
C SER A 44 -2.41 -9.46 -14.79
N VAL A 45 -1.76 -9.99 -13.78
CA VAL A 45 -0.32 -10.24 -13.83
C VAL A 45 -0.04 -11.51 -14.60
N GLN A 46 1.11 -11.56 -15.28
CA GLN A 46 1.53 -12.77 -15.97
C GLN A 46 1.72 -13.92 -14.97
N GLU A 47 0.85 -14.93 -15.07
CA GLU A 47 0.93 -16.13 -14.24
C GLU A 47 2.30 -16.79 -14.43
N THR A 48 3.03 -16.98 -13.33
CA THR A 48 4.41 -17.48 -13.32
C THR A 48 4.52 -18.64 -12.35
N CYS A 49 5.18 -19.72 -12.76
CA CYS A 49 5.38 -20.88 -11.91
C CYS A 49 6.32 -20.54 -10.74
N CYS A 50 5.87 -20.74 -9.49
CA CYS A 50 6.66 -20.37 -8.30
C CYS A 50 7.94 -21.21 -8.10
N VAL A 51 8.15 -22.25 -8.92
CA VAL A 51 9.29 -23.18 -8.81
C VAL A 51 10.33 -22.92 -9.89
N CYS A 52 9.91 -22.92 -11.16
CA CYS A 52 10.83 -22.74 -12.29
C CYS A 52 10.90 -21.28 -12.78
N GLN A 53 10.07 -20.39 -12.23
CA GLN A 53 10.02 -18.96 -12.56
C GLN A 53 9.73 -18.67 -14.04
N LYS A 54 9.20 -19.65 -14.78
CA LYS A 54 8.76 -19.48 -16.17
C LYS A 54 7.29 -19.05 -16.21
N ASN A 55 6.97 -18.19 -17.17
CA ASN A 55 5.60 -17.81 -17.49
C ASN A 55 4.78 -19.06 -17.86
N ILE A 56 3.53 -19.10 -17.40
CA ILE A 56 2.57 -20.14 -17.76
C ILE A 56 1.72 -19.58 -18.89
N THR A 57 1.99 -20.03 -20.10
CA THR A 57 1.27 -19.59 -21.31
C THR A 57 0.64 -20.80 -22.00
N PRO A 58 -0.45 -20.60 -22.77
CA PRO A 58 -1.04 -21.68 -23.57
C PRO A 58 0.01 -22.45 -24.39
N PRO A 59 -0.08 -23.78 -24.50
CA PRO A 59 -1.20 -24.64 -24.04
C PRO A 59 -1.16 -25.03 -22.56
N LEU A 60 -0.13 -24.60 -21.79
CA LEU A 60 -0.06 -24.88 -20.36
C LEU A 60 -1.19 -24.15 -19.63
N LYS A 61 -1.79 -24.82 -18.65
CA LYS A 61 -2.79 -24.25 -17.74
C LYS A 61 -2.21 -24.16 -16.35
N VAL A 62 -2.61 -23.14 -15.60
CA VAL A 62 -2.24 -23.00 -14.20
C VAL A 62 -2.70 -24.20 -13.40
N LEU A 63 -1.75 -24.82 -12.71
CA LEU A 63 -1.99 -25.83 -11.69
C LEU A 63 -1.84 -25.19 -10.32
N ARG A 64 -2.88 -25.25 -9.49
CA ARG A 64 -2.82 -24.84 -8.09
C ARG A 64 -2.78 -26.05 -7.18
N CYS A 65 -2.22 -25.89 -5.97
CA CYS A 65 -2.36 -26.91 -4.93
C CYS A 65 -3.84 -27.17 -4.65
N SER A 66 -4.28 -28.43 -4.70
CA SER A 66 -5.68 -28.79 -4.51
C SER A 66 -6.19 -28.50 -3.09
N ALA A 67 -5.30 -28.50 -2.09
CA ALA A 67 -5.66 -28.26 -0.70
C ALA A 67 -5.78 -26.77 -0.35
N CYS A 68 -4.74 -25.97 -0.62
CA CYS A 68 -4.72 -24.56 -0.23
C CYS A 68 -5.02 -23.57 -1.36
N ARG A 69 -4.94 -23.98 -2.63
CA ARG A 69 -5.11 -23.12 -3.82
C ARG A 69 -4.12 -21.93 -3.99
N ALA A 70 -3.16 -21.78 -3.07
CA ALA A 70 -2.24 -20.63 -3.06
C ALA A 70 -1.15 -20.70 -4.16
N PRO A 71 -0.18 -21.65 -4.13
CA PRO A 71 0.90 -21.65 -5.10
C PRO A 71 0.42 -22.03 -6.50
N ILE A 72 1.04 -21.40 -7.50
CA ILE A 72 0.79 -21.61 -8.92
C ILE A 72 1.97 -22.35 -9.55
N TYR A 73 1.68 -23.41 -10.29
CA TYR A 73 2.64 -24.27 -10.97
C TYR A 73 2.34 -24.40 -12.46
N CYS A 74 3.38 -24.60 -13.27
CA CYS A 74 3.23 -24.97 -14.68
C CYS A 74 2.84 -26.44 -14.88
N GLY A 75 2.92 -27.28 -13.83
CA GLY A 75 2.63 -28.71 -13.91
C GLY A 75 2.97 -29.49 -12.64
N ARG A 76 2.63 -30.80 -12.64
CA ARG A 76 2.76 -31.70 -11.47
C ARG A 76 4.20 -31.91 -11.00
N GLU A 77 5.17 -31.84 -11.91
CA GLU A 77 6.58 -31.99 -11.57
C GLU A 77 7.04 -30.88 -10.63
N CYS A 78 6.77 -29.62 -11.01
CA CYS A 78 7.05 -28.45 -10.17
C CYS A 78 6.28 -28.52 -8.84
N ALA A 79 5.00 -28.92 -8.86
CA ALA A 79 4.21 -29.07 -7.64
C ALA A 79 4.82 -30.10 -6.67
N THR A 80 5.23 -31.26 -7.19
CA THR A 80 5.88 -32.33 -6.39
C THR A 80 7.22 -31.88 -5.84
N LYS A 81 8.00 -31.12 -6.62
CA LYS A 81 9.29 -30.57 -6.18
C LYS A 81 9.09 -29.59 -5.03
N HIS A 82 8.20 -28.62 -5.18
CA HIS A 82 7.92 -27.62 -4.14
C HIS A 82 7.32 -28.21 -2.85
N TRP A 83 6.60 -29.33 -2.98
CA TRP A 83 6.09 -30.05 -1.83
C TRP A 83 7.21 -30.57 -0.92
N LYS A 84 8.31 -31.05 -1.52
CA LYS A 84 9.42 -31.69 -0.80
C LYS A 84 10.57 -30.76 -0.49
N TYR A 85 10.78 -29.74 -1.32
CA TYR A 85 11.94 -28.87 -1.26
C TYR A 85 11.49 -27.41 -1.29
N PRO A 86 12.15 -26.53 -0.52
CA PRO A 86 11.87 -25.10 -0.63
C PRO A 86 12.19 -24.58 -2.04
N PRO A 87 11.58 -23.46 -2.45
CA PRO A 87 11.93 -22.81 -3.70
C PRO A 87 13.43 -22.46 -3.71
N PRO A 88 14.08 -22.39 -4.89
CA PRO A 88 15.47 -22.02 -5.00
C PRO A 88 15.73 -20.69 -4.28
N GLN A 89 16.76 -20.67 -3.44
CA GLN A 89 17.15 -19.47 -2.71
C GLN A 89 18.56 -19.00 -3.10
N PRO A 90 18.85 -17.70 -2.94
CA PRO A 90 20.19 -17.18 -3.15
C PRO A 90 21.23 -17.89 -2.26
N PRO A 91 22.48 -18.07 -2.73
CA PRO A 91 23.54 -18.65 -1.92
C PRO A 91 23.69 -17.93 -0.56
N GLY A 92 23.84 -18.70 0.52
CA GLY A 92 23.96 -18.16 1.89
C GLY A 92 22.64 -17.84 2.59
N SER A 93 21.50 -18.04 1.94
CA SER A 93 20.18 -17.87 2.58
C SER A 93 19.83 -19.10 3.44
N ILE A 94 19.17 -18.86 4.57
CA ILE A 94 18.60 -19.93 5.40
C ILE A 94 17.51 -20.62 4.57
N PRO A 95 17.55 -21.96 4.41
CA PRO A 95 16.51 -22.67 3.67
C PRO A 95 15.13 -22.32 4.21
N GLY A 96 14.28 -21.76 3.35
CA GLY A 96 12.91 -21.47 3.69
C GLY A 96 12.08 -22.74 3.91
N PRO A 97 10.84 -22.62 4.41
CA PRO A 97 9.95 -23.76 4.57
C PRO A 97 9.51 -24.33 3.21
N THR A 98 9.24 -25.62 3.18
CA THR A 98 8.64 -26.31 2.03
C THR A 98 7.16 -25.94 1.88
N HIS A 99 6.57 -26.24 0.72
CA HIS A 99 5.13 -26.08 0.58
C HIS A 99 4.35 -26.98 1.54
N LYS A 100 4.85 -28.19 1.85
CA LYS A 100 4.19 -29.10 2.80
C LYS A 100 3.98 -28.44 4.17
N GLU A 101 4.98 -27.69 4.63
CA GLU A 101 4.94 -26.95 5.90
C GLU A 101 4.03 -25.72 5.83
N LEU A 102 4.06 -24.98 4.71
CA LEU A 102 3.26 -23.77 4.52
C LEU A 102 1.79 -24.04 4.15
N CYS A 103 1.46 -25.21 3.62
CA CYS A 103 0.14 -25.50 3.05
C CYS A 103 -1.02 -25.23 4.02
N PRO A 104 -0.98 -25.61 5.31
CA PRO A 104 -2.06 -25.30 6.25
C PRO A 104 -2.26 -23.79 6.46
N ALA A 105 -1.18 -23.02 6.63
CA ALA A 105 -1.25 -21.57 6.78
C ALA A 105 -1.80 -20.90 5.52
N ASN A 106 -1.28 -21.29 4.35
CA ASN A 106 -1.78 -20.82 3.06
C ASN A 106 -3.27 -21.13 2.87
N LYS A 107 -3.72 -22.32 3.30
CA LYS A 107 -5.14 -22.67 3.23
C LYS A 107 -5.99 -21.69 4.05
N ARG A 108 -5.59 -21.42 5.29
CA ARG A 108 -6.28 -20.44 6.16
C ARG A 108 -6.34 -19.04 5.54
N HIS A 109 -5.27 -18.60 4.86
CA HIS A 109 -5.28 -17.32 4.15
C HIS A 109 -6.22 -17.33 2.95
N MET A 110 -6.20 -18.40 2.16
CA MET A 110 -7.05 -18.54 0.97
C MET A 110 -8.53 -18.72 1.29
N GLU A 111 -8.88 -19.24 2.48
CA GLU A 111 -10.26 -19.28 2.98
C GLU A 111 -10.85 -17.88 3.21
N ARG A 112 -10.01 -16.85 3.45
CA ARG A 112 -10.47 -15.46 3.61
C ARG A 112 -10.65 -14.72 2.28
N ARG A 113 -10.32 -15.36 1.16
CA ARG A 113 -10.32 -14.72 -0.15
C ARG A 113 -11.70 -14.19 -0.54
N GLU A 114 -12.76 -14.96 -0.34
CA GLU A 114 -14.13 -14.53 -0.68
C GLU A 114 -14.54 -13.27 0.10
N TYR A 115 -14.12 -13.17 1.36
CA TYR A 115 -14.34 -11.97 2.16
C TYR A 115 -13.61 -10.76 1.57
N TYR A 116 -12.33 -10.88 1.24
CA TYR A 116 -11.56 -9.76 0.67
C TYR A 116 -12.01 -9.38 -0.74
N ASP A 117 -12.39 -10.37 -1.57
CA ASP A 117 -12.99 -10.15 -2.88
C ASP A 117 -14.29 -9.34 -2.72
N GLY A 118 -15.14 -9.70 -1.76
CA GLY A 118 -16.38 -8.99 -1.45
C GLY A 118 -16.13 -7.56 -0.94
N VAL A 119 -15.15 -7.36 -0.06
CA VAL A 119 -14.75 -6.02 0.40
C VAL A 119 -14.26 -5.15 -0.75
N LEU A 120 -13.46 -5.70 -1.67
CA LEU A 120 -13.05 -4.93 -2.84
C LEU A 120 -14.25 -4.59 -3.73
N GLN A 121 -15.13 -5.55 -3.98
CA GLN A 121 -16.29 -5.39 -4.86
C GLN A 121 -17.41 -4.51 -4.26
N SER A 122 -17.37 -4.19 -2.97
CA SER A 122 -18.30 -3.21 -2.39
C SER A 122 -17.98 -1.79 -2.87
N PHE A 123 -16.76 -1.53 -3.32
CA PHE A 123 -16.41 -0.25 -3.93
C PHE A 123 -16.84 -0.19 -5.39
N PRO A 124 -17.48 0.91 -5.86
CA PRO A 124 -17.84 1.10 -7.26
C PRO A 124 -16.63 1.09 -8.22
N TRP A 125 -15.44 1.43 -7.70
CA TRP A 125 -14.18 1.38 -8.43
C TRP A 125 -13.40 0.07 -8.23
N GLY A 126 -13.85 -0.78 -7.31
CA GLY A 126 -13.25 -2.06 -7.00
C GLY A 126 -13.43 -3.05 -8.12
N ARG A 127 -12.33 -3.65 -8.56
CA ARG A 127 -12.30 -4.53 -9.73
C ARG A 127 -11.32 -5.67 -9.52
N LEU A 128 -11.77 -6.90 -9.77
CA LEU A 128 -10.90 -8.05 -9.91
C LEU A 128 -10.62 -8.31 -11.40
N GLU A 129 -9.36 -8.56 -11.71
CA GLU A 129 -8.89 -8.96 -13.04
C GLU A 129 -9.19 -10.45 -13.30
N SER A 130 -8.88 -10.97 -14.50
CA SER A 130 -9.25 -12.36 -14.84
C SER A 130 -8.51 -13.43 -14.04
N ASP A 131 -7.28 -13.13 -13.60
CA ASP A 131 -6.50 -13.92 -12.65
C ASP A 131 -6.94 -13.70 -11.18
N ALA A 132 -7.95 -12.85 -11.00
CA ALA A 132 -8.54 -12.42 -9.76
C ALA A 132 -7.56 -11.74 -8.80
N THR A 133 -6.61 -11.01 -9.37
CA THR A 133 -5.82 -9.98 -8.69
C THR A 133 -6.52 -8.62 -8.74
N PHE A 134 -6.01 -7.69 -7.93
CA PHE A 134 -6.42 -6.29 -7.92
C PHE A 134 -5.22 -5.40 -8.25
N SER A 135 -5.37 -4.52 -9.24
CA SER A 135 -4.33 -3.58 -9.63
C SER A 135 -4.49 -2.24 -8.90
N PHE A 136 -3.70 -2.03 -7.84
CA PHE A 136 -3.62 -0.76 -7.11
C PHE A 136 -3.21 0.41 -8.01
N ASP A 137 -2.35 0.16 -8.99
CA ASP A 137 -1.83 1.15 -9.92
C ASP A 137 -2.93 1.66 -10.85
N ILE A 138 -3.71 0.75 -11.43
CA ILE A 138 -4.86 1.11 -12.26
C ILE A 138 -5.93 1.80 -11.44
N ALA A 139 -6.19 1.33 -10.21
CA ALA A 139 -7.13 1.99 -9.30
C ALA A 139 -6.76 3.45 -9.06
N ARG A 140 -5.50 3.75 -8.70
CA ARG A 140 -4.99 5.12 -8.55
C ARG A 140 -5.02 5.89 -9.88
N GLY A 141 -4.69 5.22 -10.99
CA GLY A 141 -4.69 5.79 -12.33
C GLY A 141 -6.07 6.29 -12.78
N ARG A 142 -7.16 5.60 -12.39
CA ARG A 142 -8.56 6.03 -12.65
C ARG A 142 -8.83 7.43 -12.12
N PHE A 143 -8.25 7.78 -10.98
CA PHE A 143 -8.42 9.08 -10.32
C PHE A 143 -7.32 10.08 -10.69
N GLY A 144 -6.35 9.70 -11.53
CA GLY A 144 -5.25 10.58 -11.93
C GLY A 144 -4.27 10.91 -10.81
N VAL A 145 -4.23 10.07 -9.76
CA VAL A 145 -3.36 10.25 -8.58
C VAL A 145 -2.20 9.25 -8.54
N PHE A 146 -1.98 8.48 -9.61
CA PHE A 146 -0.84 7.57 -9.70
C PHE A 146 0.41 8.31 -10.18
N GLY A 147 1.43 8.43 -9.33
CA GLY A 147 2.65 9.15 -9.67
C GLY A 147 3.74 9.09 -8.61
N GLY A 148 4.91 9.61 -8.97
CA GLY A 148 6.04 9.82 -8.05
C GLY A 148 5.92 11.13 -7.27
N THR A 149 7.06 11.73 -6.95
CA THR A 149 7.16 13.00 -6.19
C THR A 149 6.24 14.08 -6.74
N GLY A 150 5.54 14.76 -5.83
CA GLY A 150 4.61 15.84 -6.19
C GLY A 150 3.21 15.34 -6.53
N THR A 151 2.87 14.08 -6.26
CA THR A 151 1.49 13.54 -6.38
C THR A 151 0.75 13.57 -5.03
N GLY A 152 1.23 14.39 -4.10
CA GLY A 152 0.67 14.49 -2.75
C GLY A 152 0.84 13.19 -1.98
N TYR A 153 -0.19 12.80 -1.23
CA TYR A 153 -0.24 11.58 -0.42
C TYR A 153 -0.16 10.29 -1.25
N TRP A 154 -0.31 10.39 -2.58
CA TRP A 154 -0.24 9.24 -3.49
C TRP A 154 1.13 9.01 -4.08
N SER A 155 2.09 9.88 -3.79
CA SER A 155 3.47 9.74 -4.22
C SER A 155 3.98 8.35 -3.82
N HIS A 156 4.54 7.62 -4.79
CA HIS A 156 5.03 6.27 -4.57
C HIS A 156 6.21 5.97 -5.49
N ARG A 157 7.00 4.96 -5.09
CA ARG A 157 8.07 4.42 -5.92
C ARG A 157 7.41 3.70 -7.10
N GLY A 158 7.72 4.12 -8.32
CA GLY A 158 7.16 3.52 -9.53
C GLY A 158 7.97 2.31 -10.00
N GLY A 159 7.42 1.57 -10.95
CA GLY A 159 8.14 0.53 -11.67
C GLY A 159 8.57 -0.65 -10.79
N PRO A 160 9.76 -1.23 -11.03
CA PRO A 160 10.16 -2.51 -10.44
C PRO A 160 10.74 -2.42 -9.02
N ILE A 161 10.65 -1.28 -8.32
CA ILE A 161 11.30 -1.07 -7.02
C ILE A 161 10.26 -1.12 -5.90
N PRO A 162 10.16 -2.22 -5.15
CA PRO A 162 9.16 -2.34 -4.09
C PRO A 162 9.56 -1.63 -2.78
N HIS A 163 10.87 -1.45 -2.53
CA HIS A 163 11.40 -0.98 -1.25
C HIS A 163 12.56 0.00 -1.40
N SER A 164 12.74 0.87 -0.41
CA SER A 164 13.87 1.80 -0.32
C SER A 164 15.18 1.09 0.05
N ASN A 165 15.11 0.06 0.91
CA ASN A 165 16.25 -0.81 1.21
C ASN A 165 16.28 -2.02 0.28
N ARG A 166 17.31 -2.09 -0.58
CA ARG A 166 17.44 -3.12 -1.62
C ARG A 166 18.16 -4.38 -1.13
N GLY A 167 18.72 -4.37 0.09
CA GLY A 167 19.31 -5.54 0.75
C GLY A 167 20.14 -6.44 -0.17
N VAL A 168 19.88 -7.74 -0.14
CA VAL A 168 20.58 -8.76 -0.95
C VAL A 168 20.24 -8.67 -2.45
N MET A 169 19.20 -7.93 -2.84
CA MET A 169 18.86 -7.75 -4.26
C MET A 169 19.94 -6.95 -4.98
N GLU A 170 20.56 -5.99 -4.30
CA GLU A 170 21.65 -5.19 -4.87
C GLU A 170 22.90 -6.04 -5.15
N SER A 171 23.26 -6.95 -4.24
CA SER A 171 24.39 -7.87 -4.45
C SER A 171 24.10 -8.93 -5.52
N MET A 172 22.85 -9.40 -5.63
CA MET A 172 22.43 -10.28 -6.72
C MET A 172 22.45 -9.59 -8.09
N LEU A 173 22.03 -8.32 -8.16
CA LEU A 173 22.08 -7.57 -9.40
C LEU A 173 23.52 -7.26 -9.82
N ALA A 174 24.43 -6.98 -8.87
CA ALA A 174 25.84 -6.74 -9.16
C ALA A 174 26.54 -7.93 -9.85
N SER A 175 26.07 -9.16 -9.61
CA SER A 175 26.58 -10.38 -10.25
C SER A 175 25.81 -10.80 -11.51
N SER A 176 24.78 -10.04 -11.90
CA SER A 176 23.96 -10.31 -13.08
C SER A 176 24.48 -9.59 -14.32
N PRO A 177 24.50 -10.23 -15.51
CA PRO A 177 24.84 -9.56 -16.77
C PRO A 177 23.85 -8.44 -17.15
N TYR A 178 22.69 -8.37 -16.48
CA TYR A 178 21.68 -7.32 -16.65
C TYR A 178 21.68 -6.31 -15.50
N GLY A 179 22.58 -6.47 -14.52
CA GLY A 179 22.64 -5.68 -13.30
C GLY A 179 22.67 -4.18 -13.55
N ALA A 180 23.57 -3.73 -14.44
CA ALA A 180 23.72 -2.32 -14.79
C ALA A 180 22.44 -1.73 -15.40
N THR A 181 21.77 -2.46 -16.30
CA THR A 181 20.53 -2.01 -16.95
C THR A 181 19.38 -1.92 -15.95
N ILE A 182 19.25 -2.92 -15.07
CA ILE A 182 18.23 -2.93 -14.02
C ILE A 182 18.48 -1.82 -13.00
N MET A 183 19.74 -1.61 -12.60
CA MET A 183 20.10 -0.52 -11.68
C MET A 183 19.86 0.86 -12.29
N LYS A 184 20.11 1.04 -13.60
CA LYS A 184 19.77 2.28 -14.31
C LYS A 184 18.27 2.52 -14.33
N ALA A 185 17.47 1.48 -14.59
CA ALA A 185 16.03 1.57 -14.49
C ALA A 185 15.60 1.92 -13.06
N PHE A 186 16.19 1.28 -12.05
CA PHE A 186 15.89 1.59 -10.66
C PHE A 186 16.22 3.04 -10.29
N ALA A 187 17.34 3.57 -10.75
CA ALA A 187 17.70 4.97 -10.52
C ALA A 187 16.69 5.94 -11.15
N ALA A 188 16.13 5.60 -12.32
CA ALA A 188 15.13 6.44 -12.97
C ALA A 188 13.83 6.55 -12.16
N PHE A 189 13.41 5.49 -11.48
CA PHE A 189 12.20 5.45 -10.65
C PHE A 189 12.45 5.80 -9.17
N ASP A 190 13.68 6.16 -8.81
CA ASP A 190 14.01 6.45 -7.43
C ASP A 190 13.36 7.77 -6.99
N HIS A 191 12.79 7.76 -5.78
CA HIS A 191 12.20 8.96 -5.19
C HIS A 191 12.42 8.99 -3.68
N THR A 192 12.34 10.18 -3.09
CA THR A 192 12.43 10.32 -1.63
C THR A 192 11.01 10.23 -1.06
N ASP A 193 10.70 9.15 -0.34
CA ASP A 193 9.45 9.09 0.40
C ASP A 193 9.42 10.21 1.46
N GLY A 194 8.28 10.88 1.59
CA GLY A 194 8.12 12.06 2.43
C GLY A 194 8.75 13.33 1.86
N ALA A 195 9.06 13.39 0.55
CA ALA A 195 9.66 14.56 -0.08
C ALA A 195 8.92 15.88 0.21
N ASP A 196 7.60 15.85 0.34
CA ASP A 196 6.79 17.03 0.67
C ASP A 196 7.12 17.61 2.07
N LEU A 197 7.63 16.79 2.99
CA LEU A 197 8.09 17.21 4.32
C LEU A 197 9.41 18.01 4.26
N LEU A 198 10.11 17.99 3.12
CA LEU A 198 11.24 18.88 2.86
C LEU A 198 10.80 20.31 2.49
N GLY A 199 9.49 20.54 2.34
CA GLY A 199 8.89 21.87 2.24
C GLY A 199 8.87 22.60 3.58
N THR A 200 8.44 23.86 3.57
CA THR A 200 8.33 24.72 4.76
C THR A 200 6.91 24.73 5.37
N ARG A 201 5.96 24.07 4.72
CA ARG A 201 4.54 24.01 5.09
C ARG A 201 3.98 22.64 4.76
N HIS A 202 3.00 22.21 5.54
CA HIS A 202 2.24 21.00 5.26
C HIS A 202 1.36 21.17 4.03
N LEU A 203 1.11 20.05 3.33
CA LEU A 203 0.06 20.01 2.33
C LEU A 203 -1.29 20.20 3.00
N THR A 204 -2.15 21.01 2.40
CA THR A 204 -3.59 21.01 2.72
C THR A 204 -4.22 19.68 2.27
N ASP A 205 -5.40 19.35 2.79
CA ASP A 205 -6.12 18.14 2.37
C ASP A 205 -6.33 18.07 0.85
N VAL A 206 -6.61 19.21 0.20
CA VAL A 206 -6.77 19.27 -1.26
C VAL A 206 -5.44 18.99 -1.99
N GLN A 207 -4.33 19.54 -1.51
CA GLN A 207 -3.01 19.31 -2.10
C GLN A 207 -2.48 17.89 -1.85
N GLY A 208 -2.78 17.33 -0.69
CA GLY A 208 -2.39 15.98 -0.30
C GLY A 208 -3.20 14.92 -1.04
N TRP A 209 -4.53 15.00 -0.97
CA TRP A 209 -5.40 14.03 -1.63
C TRP A 209 -5.46 14.21 -3.14
N LYS A 210 -5.35 15.41 -3.70
CA LYS A 210 -5.46 15.65 -5.16
C LYS A 210 -6.68 14.98 -5.82
N LEU A 211 -7.76 14.82 -5.05
CA LEU A 211 -9.03 14.30 -5.52
C LEU A 211 -10.02 15.46 -5.72
N GLU A 212 -11.12 15.17 -6.39
CA GLU A 212 -12.29 16.05 -6.36
C GLU A 212 -12.75 16.27 -4.90
N PRO A 213 -13.14 17.51 -4.52
CA PRO A 213 -13.46 17.84 -3.12
C PRO A 213 -14.48 16.90 -2.45
N VAL A 214 -15.47 16.41 -3.21
CA VAL A 214 -16.50 15.49 -2.70
C VAL A 214 -15.96 14.11 -2.34
N LEU A 215 -14.77 13.76 -2.84
CA LEU A 215 -14.09 12.49 -2.59
C LEU A 215 -13.02 12.59 -1.49
N ILE A 216 -12.81 13.77 -0.89
CA ILE A 216 -11.75 13.99 0.10
C ILE A 216 -12.28 13.73 1.52
N PRO A 217 -11.66 12.82 2.30
CA PRO A 217 -11.89 12.74 3.74
C PRO A 217 -11.09 13.83 4.45
N TYR A 218 -11.63 15.05 4.50
CA TYR A 218 -10.95 16.20 5.13
C TYR A 218 -10.59 15.93 6.59
N LEU A 219 -9.33 16.14 6.97
CA LEU A 219 -8.89 16.16 8.36
C LEU A 219 -9.12 17.56 8.95
N ASN A 220 -8.89 18.60 8.14
CA ASN A 220 -9.24 19.97 8.47
C ASN A 220 -10.68 20.23 8.03
N PHE A 221 -11.62 20.06 8.96
CA PHE A 221 -13.05 20.15 8.65
C PHE A 221 -13.42 21.57 8.19
N PRO A 222 -13.97 21.74 6.97
CA PRO A 222 -14.32 23.06 6.46
C PRO A 222 -15.52 23.69 7.20
N SER A 223 -16.31 22.86 7.89
CA SER A 223 -17.46 23.26 8.68
C SER A 223 -17.83 22.18 9.72
N ALA A 224 -18.63 22.56 10.73
CA ALA A 224 -19.00 21.65 11.82
C ALA A 224 -19.86 20.45 11.35
N ASP A 225 -20.69 20.62 10.32
CA ASP A 225 -21.51 19.54 9.74
C ASP A 225 -20.67 18.49 9.00
N LYS A 226 -19.47 18.86 8.52
CA LYS A 226 -18.52 17.96 7.86
C LYS A 226 -17.62 17.22 8.85
N ARG A 227 -17.62 17.61 10.12
CA ARG A 227 -16.93 16.87 11.17
C ARG A 227 -17.68 15.56 11.45
N PRO A 228 -17.00 14.40 11.46
CA PRO A 228 -17.63 13.16 11.85
C PRO A 228 -18.02 13.21 13.34
N ALA A 229 -19.11 12.53 13.69
CA ALA A 229 -19.54 12.44 15.08
C ALA A 229 -18.52 11.64 15.90
N LEU A 230 -18.48 11.88 17.21
CA LEU A 230 -17.70 11.03 18.11
C LEU A 230 -18.21 9.58 17.97
N LEU A 231 -17.28 8.63 17.78
CA LEU A 231 -17.64 7.22 17.75
C LEU A 231 -18.23 6.79 19.10
N LYS A 232 -19.17 5.85 19.03
CA LYS A 232 -19.80 5.22 20.21
C LYS A 232 -19.59 3.71 20.24
N SER A 233 -18.92 3.17 19.23
CA SER A 233 -18.61 1.75 19.03
C SER A 233 -17.37 1.64 18.14
N THR A 234 -16.81 0.44 18.06
CA THR A 234 -15.77 0.12 17.08
C THR A 234 -16.31 0.19 15.67
N LEU A 235 -15.44 0.53 14.72
CA LEU A 235 -15.68 0.32 13.29
C LEU A 235 -15.07 -1.01 12.85
N ASP A 236 -15.87 -1.84 12.20
CA ASP A 236 -15.50 -3.20 11.79
C ASP A 236 -15.51 -3.40 10.27
N SER A 237 -16.00 -2.42 9.50
CA SER A 237 -16.01 -2.47 8.03
C SER A 237 -15.69 -1.12 7.37
N TRP A 238 -15.35 -1.17 6.09
CA TRP A 238 -15.21 0.04 5.29
C TRP A 238 -16.53 0.80 5.14
N ASP A 239 -17.65 0.10 4.96
CA ASP A 239 -18.98 0.72 4.85
C ASP A 239 -19.29 1.60 6.05
N GLU A 240 -19.04 1.10 7.27
CA GLU A 240 -19.21 1.87 8.50
C GLU A 240 -18.28 3.08 8.56
N TRP A 241 -17.01 2.93 8.14
CA TRP A 241 -16.06 4.05 8.11
C TRP A 241 -16.51 5.12 7.10
N TYR A 242 -16.90 4.75 5.88
CA TYR A 242 -17.40 5.70 4.88
C TYR A 242 -18.69 6.41 5.34
N GLN A 243 -19.62 5.67 5.95
CA GLN A 243 -20.84 6.25 6.52
C GLN A 243 -20.52 7.23 7.65
N TRP A 244 -19.65 6.85 8.57
CA TRP A 244 -19.21 7.69 9.68
C TRP A 244 -18.51 8.97 9.19
N ARG A 245 -17.67 8.84 8.14
CA ARG A 245 -17.03 9.97 7.45
C ARG A 245 -17.97 10.82 6.60
N LYS A 246 -19.22 10.38 6.41
CA LYS A 246 -20.18 10.98 5.46
C LYS A 246 -19.57 11.12 4.05
N LEU A 247 -18.83 10.09 3.64
CA LEU A 247 -18.09 10.04 2.37
C LEU A 247 -18.70 8.99 1.44
N SER A 248 -18.78 9.29 0.15
CA SER A 248 -19.21 8.31 -0.86
C SER A 248 -18.16 7.23 -1.06
N GLN A 249 -18.59 5.97 -1.24
CA GLN A 249 -17.71 4.86 -1.61
C GLN A 249 -17.07 5.01 -3.00
N GLU A 250 -17.53 5.98 -3.82
CA GLU A 250 -16.81 6.39 -5.03
C GLU A 250 -15.41 6.94 -4.72
N SER A 251 -15.17 7.44 -3.51
CA SER A 251 -13.85 7.91 -3.11
C SER A 251 -12.87 6.74 -2.98
N PRO A 252 -11.66 6.84 -3.56
CA PRO A 252 -10.61 5.82 -3.41
C PRO A 252 -9.87 5.91 -2.07
N ALA A 253 -10.37 6.68 -1.11
CA ALA A 253 -9.69 6.94 0.17
C ALA A 253 -9.24 5.66 0.89
N ALA A 254 -10.01 4.57 0.80
CA ALA A 254 -9.66 3.26 1.37
C ALA A 254 -8.26 2.77 0.98
N LEU A 255 -7.77 3.12 -0.22
CA LEU A 255 -6.44 2.72 -0.68
C LEU A 255 -5.33 3.27 0.23
N LEU A 256 -5.43 4.52 0.67
CA LEU A 256 -4.47 5.13 1.61
C LEU A 256 -4.89 4.97 3.07
N MET A 257 -6.19 4.98 3.36
CA MET A 257 -6.67 4.83 4.73
C MET A 257 -6.46 3.42 5.28
N SER A 258 -6.17 2.42 4.43
CA SER A 258 -5.82 1.07 4.86
C SER A 258 -4.64 1.06 5.85
N PHE A 259 -3.71 2.00 5.73
CA PHE A 259 -2.55 2.14 6.63
C PHE A 259 -2.96 2.58 8.05
N PRO A 260 -3.58 3.76 8.27
CA PRO A 260 -4.04 4.15 9.60
C PRO A 260 -5.12 3.22 10.15
N MET A 261 -6.00 2.66 9.30
CA MET A 261 -7.01 1.68 9.76
C MET A 261 -6.39 0.37 10.23
N THR A 262 -5.25 -0.05 9.65
CA THR A 262 -4.50 -1.21 10.16
C THR A 262 -3.93 -0.93 11.55
N VAL A 263 -3.38 0.27 11.78
CA VAL A 263 -2.90 0.66 13.13
C VAL A 263 -4.06 0.69 14.12
N TYR A 264 -5.20 1.29 13.75
CA TYR A 264 -6.42 1.24 14.56
C TYR A 264 -6.81 -0.21 14.88
N ARG A 265 -6.86 -1.09 13.88
CA ARG A 265 -7.22 -2.50 14.07
C ARG A 265 -6.28 -3.22 15.03
N LEU A 266 -4.97 -2.98 14.90
CA LEU A 266 -3.97 -3.56 15.77
C LEU A 266 -4.14 -3.10 17.22
N LEU A 267 -4.28 -1.79 17.44
CA LEU A 267 -4.45 -1.21 18.77
C LEU A 267 -5.72 -1.71 19.46
N VAL A 268 -6.83 -1.78 18.71
CA VAL A 268 -8.16 -2.06 19.26
C VAL A 268 -8.48 -3.55 19.35
N HIS A 269 -8.19 -4.34 18.31
CA HIS A 269 -8.68 -5.71 18.19
C HIS A 269 -7.61 -6.78 18.31
N CYS A 270 -6.32 -6.43 18.20
CA CYS A 270 -5.24 -7.42 18.27
C CYS A 270 -4.46 -7.32 19.57
N LEU A 271 -4.06 -6.11 19.94
CA LEU A 271 -3.26 -5.85 21.12
C LEU A 271 -4.11 -5.42 22.31
N GLU A 272 -5.33 -4.92 22.06
CA GLU A 272 -6.29 -4.48 23.07
C GLU A 272 -5.63 -3.58 24.13
N VAL A 273 -4.75 -2.66 23.70
CA VAL A 273 -3.87 -1.90 24.59
C VAL A 273 -4.60 -0.85 25.44
N THR A 274 -5.95 -0.89 25.47
CA THR A 274 -6.80 0.26 25.78
C THR A 274 -8.13 -0.13 26.43
N GLY A 275 -8.67 0.77 27.26
CA GLY A 275 -10.06 0.68 27.74
C GLY A 275 -10.55 2.01 28.35
N PRO A 276 -11.88 2.25 28.39
CA PRO A 276 -12.46 3.55 28.77
C PRO A 276 -12.20 3.96 30.22
N THR A 277 -11.81 3.02 31.08
CA THR A 277 -11.50 3.26 32.50
C THR A 277 -10.03 3.59 32.76
N GLN A 278 -9.19 3.55 31.74
CA GLN A 278 -7.74 3.65 31.92
C GLN A 278 -7.21 5.09 32.04
N ALA A 279 -7.99 6.11 31.65
CA ALA A 279 -7.62 7.52 31.73
C ALA A 279 -8.84 8.38 32.07
N SER A 280 -8.61 9.61 32.53
CA SER A 280 -9.67 10.56 32.85
C SER A 280 -9.30 11.97 32.37
N ALA A 281 -10.27 12.89 32.36
CA ALA A 281 -10.04 14.29 32.01
C ALA A 281 -8.93 14.95 32.86
N ASN A 282 -8.80 14.54 34.13
CA ASN A 282 -7.81 15.06 35.07
C ASN A 282 -6.50 14.25 35.08
N GLN A 283 -6.48 13.11 34.39
CA GLN A 283 -5.32 12.22 34.31
C GLN A 283 -5.25 11.61 32.92
N ARG A 284 -4.79 12.44 31.96
CA ARG A 284 -4.54 12.00 30.59
C ARG A 284 -3.39 11.00 30.56
N ARG A 285 -3.42 10.08 29.59
CA ARG A 285 -2.36 9.07 29.41
C ARG A 285 -1.73 9.16 28.04
N ALA A 286 -0.40 9.12 28.00
CA ALA A 286 0.32 9.04 26.74
C ALA A 286 0.26 7.61 26.17
N LEU A 287 -0.01 7.49 24.87
CA LEU A 287 0.11 6.26 24.09
C LEU A 287 1.16 6.50 23.00
N SER A 288 2.34 5.89 23.14
CA SER A 288 3.37 5.93 22.10
C SER A 288 3.27 4.72 21.18
N VAL A 289 3.14 4.96 19.88
CA VAL A 289 3.10 3.95 18.84
C VAL A 289 4.37 4.09 17.99
N HIS A 290 5.18 3.04 17.95
CA HIS A 290 6.42 3.05 17.16
C HIS A 290 6.19 2.28 15.85
N LEU A 291 6.16 2.99 14.73
CA LEU A 291 6.03 2.41 13.39
C LEU A 291 7.44 2.12 12.84
N LEU A 292 7.76 0.83 12.70
CA LEU A 292 9.09 0.37 12.27
C LEU A 292 9.11 0.05 10.77
N GLY A 293 10.18 0.47 10.10
CA GLY A 293 10.39 0.18 8.68
C GLY A 293 9.55 1.03 7.73
N ALA A 294 9.13 2.22 8.16
CA ALA A 294 8.33 3.11 7.32
C ALA A 294 9.12 3.58 6.10
N GLU A 295 8.46 3.49 4.95
CA GLU A 295 8.98 3.94 3.66
C GLU A 295 7.94 4.88 3.06
N VAL A 296 7.02 4.35 2.28
CA VAL A 296 5.95 5.12 1.63
C VAL A 296 5.03 5.82 2.63
N GLU A 297 4.89 5.32 3.85
CA GLU A 297 4.06 5.93 4.88
C GLU A 297 4.47 7.39 5.17
N LEU A 298 5.73 7.74 4.92
CA LEU A 298 6.24 9.11 5.03
C LEU A 298 5.54 10.09 4.08
N ASN A 299 5.01 9.61 2.94
CA ASN A 299 4.26 10.43 1.98
C ASN A 299 2.88 10.86 2.52
N TYR A 300 2.32 10.16 3.50
CA TYR A 300 0.95 10.38 3.98
C TYR A 300 0.81 10.30 5.51
N LEU A 301 1.86 10.72 6.24
CA LEU A 301 1.83 10.84 7.70
C LEU A 301 0.59 11.56 8.27
N PRO A 302 0.06 12.65 7.66
CA PRO A 302 -1.16 13.30 8.14
C PRO A 302 -2.33 12.36 8.31
N LEU A 303 -2.44 11.32 7.47
CA LEU A 303 -3.58 10.40 7.50
C LEU A 303 -3.64 9.58 8.80
N PHE A 304 -2.52 9.44 9.53
CA PHE A 304 -2.52 8.82 10.84
C PHE A 304 -3.18 9.67 11.93
N ALA A 305 -3.42 10.97 11.68
CA ALA A 305 -4.23 11.80 12.57
C ALA A 305 -5.69 11.28 12.67
N GLU A 306 -6.15 10.47 11.72
CA GLU A 306 -7.45 9.80 11.81
C GLU A 306 -7.58 8.96 13.09
N LEU A 307 -6.48 8.43 13.63
CA LEU A 307 -6.46 7.70 14.90
C LEU A 307 -7.02 8.55 16.06
N ALA A 308 -6.76 9.86 16.05
CA ALA A 308 -7.28 10.79 17.05
C ALA A 308 -8.80 10.99 16.94
N LEU A 309 -9.41 10.67 15.79
CA LEU A 309 -10.86 10.69 15.58
C LEU A 309 -11.52 9.34 15.88
N LEU A 310 -10.80 8.24 15.64
CA LEU A 310 -11.28 6.87 15.80
C LEU A 310 -11.24 6.36 17.23
N LEU A 311 -10.18 6.71 17.95
CA LEU A 311 -9.93 6.19 19.29
C LEU A 311 -10.62 6.92 20.45
N PRO A 312 -11.21 8.13 20.36
CA PRO A 312 -11.78 8.82 21.52
C PRO A 312 -12.82 8.03 22.35
N TYR A 313 -13.53 7.10 21.73
CA TYR A 313 -14.47 6.22 22.44
C TYR A 313 -13.76 5.21 23.36
N LEU A 314 -12.67 4.63 22.88
CA LEU A 314 -11.92 3.57 23.57
C LEU A 314 -10.76 4.12 24.41
N LEU A 315 -10.22 5.24 23.97
CA LEU A 315 -9.13 6.00 24.55
C LEU A 315 -9.59 7.44 24.86
N PRO A 316 -10.65 7.62 25.66
CA PRO A 316 -10.98 8.94 26.13
C PRO A 316 -9.76 9.46 26.90
N TYR A 317 -9.34 10.70 26.62
CA TYR A 317 -8.25 11.36 27.34
C TYR A 317 -6.85 10.76 27.15
N HIS A 318 -6.58 10.11 26.02
CA HIS A 318 -5.21 9.73 25.67
C HIS A 318 -4.57 10.71 24.71
N ASP A 319 -3.27 10.91 24.89
CA ASP A 319 -2.40 11.67 24.00
C ASP A 319 -1.59 10.67 23.17
N ILE A 320 -1.89 10.58 21.88
CA ILE A 320 -1.27 9.59 21.00
C ILE A 320 -0.06 10.22 20.31
N GLN A 321 1.10 9.57 20.45
CA GLN A 321 2.32 9.93 19.73
C GLN A 321 2.67 8.81 18.76
N LEU A 322 2.82 9.14 17.48
CA LEU A 322 3.33 8.21 16.47
C LEU A 322 4.80 8.53 16.19
N VAL A 323 5.70 7.59 16.49
CA VAL A 323 7.14 7.71 16.23
C VAL A 323 7.52 6.78 15.09
N VAL A 324 8.11 7.33 14.05
CA VAL A 324 8.39 6.62 12.80
C VAL A 324 9.88 6.33 12.67
N PHE A 325 10.22 5.06 12.41
CA PHE A 325 11.58 4.59 12.23
C PHE A 325 11.74 3.89 10.88
N GLY A 326 12.89 4.05 10.22
CA GLY A 326 13.19 3.35 8.96
C GLY A 326 14.27 4.05 8.14
N SER A 327 14.78 3.36 7.11
CA SER A 327 15.73 3.91 6.15
C SER A 327 15.17 5.10 5.37
N GLY A 328 13.86 5.11 5.10
CA GLY A 328 13.17 6.25 4.51
C GLY A 328 13.30 7.50 5.38
N ALA A 329 13.04 7.37 6.69
CA ALA A 329 13.12 8.48 7.64
C ALA A 329 14.56 9.00 7.77
N GLU A 330 15.56 8.10 7.85
CA GLU A 330 16.97 8.48 7.86
C GLU A 330 17.37 9.25 6.60
N THR A 331 16.95 8.78 5.43
CA THR A 331 17.20 9.43 4.13
C THR A 331 16.59 10.82 4.11
N LEU A 332 15.36 10.96 4.59
CA LEU A 332 14.66 12.23 4.66
C LEU A 332 15.36 13.23 5.62
N ILE A 333 15.80 12.78 6.80
CA ILE A 333 16.57 13.61 7.75
C ILE A 333 17.90 14.07 7.14
N LYS A 334 18.61 13.18 6.42
CA LYS A 334 19.85 13.54 5.69
C LYS A 334 19.57 14.59 4.62
N ALA A 335 18.48 14.46 3.87
CA ALA A 335 18.07 15.45 2.88
C ALA A 335 17.71 16.80 3.54
N ALA A 336 17.05 16.78 4.70
CA ALA A 336 16.65 17.96 5.45
C ALA A 336 17.84 18.82 5.93
N LYS A 337 19.04 18.23 6.12
CA LYS A 337 20.26 19.00 6.44
C LYS A 337 20.60 20.08 5.40
N LYS A 338 20.21 19.86 4.13
CA LYS A 338 20.39 20.85 3.05
C LYS A 338 19.26 21.89 3.00
N LYS A 339 18.22 21.73 3.82
CA LYS A 339 17.00 22.56 3.86
C LYS A 339 16.61 22.84 5.33
N PRO A 340 17.38 23.65 6.07
CA PRO A 340 17.16 23.88 7.51
C PRO A 340 15.80 24.51 7.85
N SER A 341 15.13 25.15 6.88
CA SER A 341 13.78 25.70 7.07
C SER A 341 12.65 24.67 6.89
N SER A 342 12.98 23.45 6.47
CA SER A 342 11.99 22.39 6.21
C SER A 342 11.31 21.90 7.47
N LEU A 343 10.13 21.29 7.32
CA LEU A 343 9.37 20.70 8.42
C LEU A 343 10.19 19.63 9.15
N VAL A 344 10.87 18.75 8.39
CA VAL A 344 11.73 17.70 8.95
C VAL A 344 12.90 18.29 9.72
N ALA A 345 13.58 19.31 9.18
CA ALA A 345 14.72 19.94 9.86
C ALA A 345 14.34 20.65 11.17
N LYS A 346 13.08 21.10 11.27
CA LYS A 346 12.52 21.73 12.48
C LYS A 346 11.98 20.72 13.49
N SER A 347 11.78 19.48 13.09
CA SER A 347 11.26 18.44 13.97
C SER A 347 12.36 17.89 14.90
N SER A 348 11.93 17.39 16.05
CA SER A 348 12.77 16.74 17.05
C SER A 348 11.94 15.69 17.80
N LEU A 349 12.56 14.98 18.76
CA LEU A 349 11.81 14.06 19.62
C LEU A 349 10.72 14.74 20.45
N THR A 350 10.86 16.06 20.70
CA THR A 350 9.91 16.86 21.47
C THR A 350 9.10 17.83 20.61
N THR A 351 9.37 17.90 19.31
CA THR A 351 8.69 18.79 18.37
C THR A 351 8.30 17.97 17.16
N PRO A 352 7.05 17.47 17.10
CA PRO A 352 6.66 16.55 16.05
C PRO A 352 6.62 17.27 14.70
N VAL A 353 6.70 16.48 13.61
CA VAL A 353 6.54 17.03 12.25
C VAL A 353 5.11 17.55 12.07
N TYR A 354 4.11 16.91 12.69
CA TYR A 354 2.71 17.29 12.71
C TYR A 354 2.23 17.35 14.17
N GLU A 355 1.55 18.42 14.55
CA GLU A 355 0.95 18.60 15.89
C GLU A 355 -0.54 18.23 15.92
#